data_AF-A0A3M2J843-F1
#
_entry.id   AF-A0A3M2J843-F1
#
_cell.length_a   1.000
_cell.length_b   1.000
_cell.length_c   1.000
_cell.angle_alpha   90.00
_cell.angle_beta   90.00
_cell.angle_gamma   90.00
#
_symmetry.space_group_name_H-M   'P 1'
#
loop_
_entity.id
_entity.type
_entity.pdbx_description
1 polymer ?
#
loop_
_entity_poly.entity_id
_entity_poly.type
_entity_poly.pdbx_seq_one_letter_code
_entity_poly.pdbx_strand_id
1 'polypeptide(L)'
;MDSTLSAKRWFAVGIGALTLSGLLSLVLVFARAPVISEWITDPLFARRCLVVHVNLAMFVWLLALIASLFHLIPRTAPGASPPVDASGLAVAGMILFVMSGGLPDVPPVLSNYIPVLDSGLFFVGMGLVALALAMTFATGRVGSTTHRPDTPVRPVLPPSARIGLKFAGAAFLITCLTLLITLWRIPPDLHPDYYYETLFWGAGHVLQFVNVAGMISVWCVLAYQL
;
A
#
# COMPACT_ATOMS: atom_id res chain seq x y z
N MET A 1 14.91 15.06 9.44
CA MET A 1 13.52 15.35 9.07
C MET A 1 12.60 15.09 10.25
N ASP A 2 11.51 15.84 10.39
CA ASP A 2 10.54 15.67 11.48
C ASP A 2 9.63 14.46 11.21
N SER A 3 9.49 13.57 12.19
CA SER A 3 8.63 12.38 12.06
C SER A 3 7.16 12.77 11.90
N THR A 4 6.76 13.92 12.45
CA THR A 4 5.40 14.46 12.30
C THR A 4 5.13 14.91 10.86
N LEU A 5 6.12 15.54 10.21
CA LEU A 5 6.00 15.93 8.81
C LEU A 5 5.86 14.70 7.91
N SER A 6 6.67 13.66 8.13
CA SER A 6 6.56 12.40 7.39
C SER A 6 5.20 11.73 7.61
N ALA A 7 4.68 11.74 8.83
CA ALA A 7 3.34 11.24 9.12
C ALA A 7 2.27 11.99 8.31
N LYS A 8 2.33 13.34 8.27
CA LYS A 8 1.40 14.17 7.49
C LYS A 8 1.50 13.89 5.98
N ARG A 9 2.71 13.73 5.45
CA ARG A 9 2.93 13.43 4.03
C ARG A 9 2.37 12.07 3.64
N TRP A 10 2.67 11.03 4.40
CA TRP A 10 2.08 9.70 4.18
C TRP A 10 0.55 9.70 4.31
N PHE A 11 0.01 10.47 5.26
CA PHE A 11 -1.44 10.66 5.36
C PHE A 11 -2.00 11.30 4.07
N ALA A 12 -1.36 12.34 3.55
CA ALA A 12 -1.76 12.98 2.29
C ALA A 12 -1.68 12.02 1.09
N VAL A 13 -0.65 11.16 1.02
CA VAL A 13 -0.57 10.09 0.00
C VAL A 13 -1.77 9.15 0.11
N GLY A 14 -2.13 8.73 1.33
CA GLY A 14 -3.29 7.88 1.57
C GLY A 14 -4.61 8.53 1.13
N ILE A 15 -4.84 9.79 1.49
CA ILE A 15 -6.03 10.55 1.09
C ILE A 15 -6.08 10.72 -0.43
N GLY A 16 -4.95 11.05 -1.07
CA GLY A 16 -4.86 11.16 -2.53
C GLY A 16 -5.19 9.85 -3.23
N ALA A 17 -4.63 8.73 -2.76
CA ALA A 17 -4.91 7.40 -3.29
C ALA A 17 -6.37 6.99 -3.11
N LEU A 18 -6.96 7.22 -1.93
CA LEU A 18 -8.38 6.95 -1.68
C LEU A 18 -9.29 7.76 -2.59
N THR A 19 -8.99 9.05 -2.74
CA THR A 19 -9.77 9.96 -3.60
C THR A 19 -9.72 9.49 -5.05
N LEU A 20 -8.53 9.21 -5.58
CA LEU A 20 -8.37 8.75 -6.95
C LEU A 20 -9.02 7.37 -7.18
N SER A 21 -8.89 6.46 -6.21
CA SER A 21 -9.60 5.18 -6.21
C SER A 21 -11.11 5.40 -6.28
N GLY A 22 -11.66 6.28 -5.43
CA GLY A 22 -13.08 6.64 -5.44
C GLY A 22 -13.55 7.17 -6.81
N LEU A 23 -12.78 8.05 -7.44
CA LEU A 23 -13.08 8.56 -8.79
C LEU A 23 -13.06 7.46 -9.85
N LEU A 24 -12.07 6.56 -9.82
CA LEU A 24 -12.02 5.41 -10.74
C LEU A 24 -13.21 4.45 -10.54
N SER A 25 -13.78 4.37 -9.34
CA SER A 25 -14.97 3.55 -9.10
C SER A 25 -16.19 4.04 -9.89
N LEU A 26 -16.29 5.35 -10.14
CA LEU A 26 -17.35 5.93 -10.99
C LEU A 26 -17.24 5.46 -12.44
N VAL A 27 -16.01 5.34 -12.97
CA VAL A 27 -15.77 4.79 -14.31
C VAL A 27 -16.33 3.37 -14.41
N LEU A 28 -16.15 2.56 -13.36
CA LEU A 28 -16.66 1.18 -13.32
C LEU A 28 -18.19 1.12 -13.30
N VAL A 29 -18.83 2.04 -12.59
CA VAL A 29 -20.29 2.17 -12.56
C VAL A 29 -20.82 2.55 -13.93
N PHE A 30 -20.22 3.57 -14.56
CA PHE A 30 -20.61 4.03 -15.89
C PHE A 30 -20.35 2.99 -16.99
N ALA A 31 -19.26 2.23 -16.90
CA ALA A 31 -18.96 1.16 -17.85
C ALA A 31 -19.96 0.00 -17.81
N ARG A 32 -20.79 -0.09 -16.76
CA ARG A 32 -21.88 -1.09 -16.65
C ARG A 32 -23.25 -0.52 -17.03
N ALA A 33 -23.36 0.79 -17.30
CA ALA A 33 -24.61 1.43 -17.65
C ALA A 33 -24.83 1.35 -19.18
N PRO A 34 -25.93 0.71 -19.66
CA PRO A 34 -26.08 0.31 -21.07
C PRO A 34 -25.93 1.45 -22.10
N VAL A 35 -26.37 2.66 -21.78
CA VAL A 35 -26.26 3.84 -22.68
C VAL A 35 -24.86 4.46 -22.64
N ILE A 36 -24.19 4.43 -21.48
CA ILE A 36 -22.89 5.09 -21.30
C ILE A 36 -21.75 4.18 -21.77
N SER A 37 -21.92 2.85 -21.65
CA SER A 37 -20.93 1.89 -22.13
C SER A 37 -20.69 1.97 -23.64
N GLU A 38 -21.68 2.42 -24.42
CA GLU A 38 -21.54 2.63 -25.86
C GLU A 38 -20.53 3.74 -26.21
N TRP A 39 -20.23 4.65 -25.27
CA TRP A 39 -19.25 5.72 -25.46
C TRP A 39 -17.81 5.27 -25.15
N ILE A 40 -17.64 4.08 -24.56
CA ILE A 40 -16.33 3.52 -24.25
C ILE A 40 -15.86 2.67 -25.42
N THR A 41 -14.93 3.20 -26.20
CA THR A 41 -14.41 2.54 -27.42
C THR A 41 -13.43 1.41 -27.12
N ASP A 42 -12.71 1.49 -25.98
CA ASP A 42 -11.75 0.47 -25.57
C ASP A 42 -12.42 -0.53 -24.60
N PRO A 43 -12.65 -1.79 -25.01
CA PRO A 43 -13.33 -2.79 -24.19
C PRO A 43 -12.52 -3.21 -22.94
N LEU A 44 -11.22 -2.96 -22.90
CA LEU A 44 -10.35 -3.27 -21.77
C LEU A 44 -10.25 -2.11 -20.78
N PHE A 45 -10.62 -0.89 -21.17
CA PHE A 45 -10.45 0.32 -20.35
C PHE A 45 -11.07 0.18 -18.96
N ALA A 46 -12.31 -0.29 -18.87
CA ALA A 46 -12.99 -0.49 -17.58
C ALA A 46 -12.26 -1.50 -16.69
N ARG A 47 -11.73 -2.60 -17.27
CA ARG A 47 -10.92 -3.58 -16.54
C ARG A 47 -9.60 -2.98 -16.10
N ARG A 48 -8.95 -2.14 -16.92
CA ARG A 48 -7.72 -1.44 -16.52
C ARG A 48 -7.97 -0.47 -15.36
N CYS A 49 -9.06 0.30 -15.42
CA CYS A 49 -9.48 1.16 -14.32
C CYS A 49 -9.76 0.35 -13.04
N LEU A 50 -10.35 -0.86 -13.16
CA LEU A 50 -10.59 -1.73 -12.02
C LEU A 50 -9.28 -2.17 -11.35
N VAL A 51 -8.28 -2.57 -12.14
CA VAL A 51 -6.94 -2.93 -11.61
C VAL A 51 -6.33 -1.76 -10.84
N VAL A 52 -6.33 -0.56 -11.43
CA VAL A 52 -5.75 0.64 -10.79
C VAL A 52 -6.55 1.04 -9.54
N HIS A 53 -7.87 1.00 -9.60
CA HIS A 53 -8.78 1.28 -8.48
C HIS A 53 -8.47 0.40 -7.26
N VAL A 54 -8.39 -0.92 -7.47
CA VAL A 54 -8.13 -1.89 -6.42
C VAL A 54 -6.75 -1.69 -5.80
N ASN A 55 -5.71 -1.48 -6.62
CA ASN A 55 -4.36 -1.22 -6.11
C ASN A 55 -4.27 0.12 -5.35
N LEU A 56 -4.95 1.18 -5.81
CA LEU A 56 -5.00 2.44 -5.05
C LEU A 56 -5.68 2.27 -3.69
N ALA A 57 -6.78 1.52 -3.61
CA ALA A 57 -7.48 1.28 -2.34
C ALA A 57 -6.71 0.34 -1.41
N MET A 58 -6.39 -0.86 -1.87
CA MET A 58 -5.86 -1.90 -1.01
C MET A 58 -4.35 -1.82 -0.78
N PHE A 59 -3.59 -1.39 -1.79
CA PHE A 59 -2.14 -1.33 -1.72
C PHE A 59 -1.64 0.07 -1.32
N VAL A 60 -2.13 1.15 -1.93
CA VAL A 60 -1.61 2.49 -1.62
C VAL A 60 -2.30 3.12 -0.40
N TRP A 61 -3.63 3.26 -0.40
CA TRP A 61 -4.37 3.99 0.63
C TRP A 61 -4.16 3.41 2.03
N LEU A 62 -4.43 2.11 2.22
CA LEU A 62 -4.29 1.46 3.54
C LEU A 62 -2.84 1.50 4.04
N LEU A 63 -1.88 1.13 3.20
CA LEU A 63 -0.47 1.07 3.62
C LEU A 63 0.11 2.45 3.89
N ALA A 64 -0.30 3.48 3.14
CA ALA A 64 0.09 4.86 3.40
C ALA A 64 -0.47 5.38 4.74
N LEU A 65 -1.70 5.00 5.10
CA LEU A 65 -2.27 5.30 6.42
C LEU A 65 -1.50 4.59 7.54
N ILE A 66 -1.15 3.31 7.35
CA ILE A 66 -0.31 2.57 8.30
C ILE A 66 1.07 3.22 8.44
N ALA A 67 1.72 3.57 7.32
CA ALA A 67 3.01 4.27 7.30
C ALA A 67 2.94 5.62 8.03
N SER A 68 1.86 6.38 7.84
CA SER A 68 1.61 7.63 8.56
C SER A 68 1.60 7.44 10.07
N LEU A 69 0.79 6.49 10.57
CA LEU A 69 0.72 6.18 12.00
C LEU A 69 2.02 5.58 12.51
N PHE A 70 2.72 4.79 11.71
CA PHE A 70 4.01 4.19 12.04
C PHE A 70 5.08 5.25 12.34
N HIS A 71 5.07 6.38 11.63
CA HIS A 71 5.95 7.51 11.92
C HIS A 71 5.72 8.15 13.30
N LEU A 72 4.52 8.02 13.87
CA LEU A 72 4.16 8.52 15.21
C LEU A 72 4.62 7.58 16.34
N ILE A 73 5.14 6.39 16.03
CA ILE A 73 5.72 5.50 17.05
C ILE A 73 6.97 6.18 17.63
N PRO A 74 7.03 6.39 18.97
CA PRO A 74 8.18 7.02 19.61
C PRO A 74 9.48 6.27 19.34
N ARG A 75 10.56 7.03 19.18
CA ARG A 75 11.91 6.51 19.01
C ARG A 75 12.53 6.33 20.38
N THR A 76 13.16 5.19 20.64
CA THR A 76 13.65 4.85 21.99
C THR A 76 15.15 4.62 22.10
N ALA A 77 15.93 4.80 21.03
CA ALA A 77 17.37 4.56 21.08
C ALA A 77 18.20 5.83 20.74
N PRO A 78 19.19 6.18 21.58
CA PRO A 78 20.32 7.02 21.17
C PRO A 78 21.00 6.39 19.95
N GLY A 79 21.23 7.17 18.88
CA GLY A 79 21.89 6.68 17.64
C GLY A 79 20.96 6.06 16.59
N ALA A 80 19.64 6.07 16.79
CA ALA A 80 18.72 5.54 15.77
C ALA A 80 18.77 6.38 14.47
N SER A 81 18.85 5.72 13.31
CA SER A 81 18.93 6.35 11.98
C SER A 81 17.80 7.36 11.71
N PRO A 82 18.06 8.52 11.10
CA PRO A 82 17.04 9.55 10.88
C PRO A 82 15.77 8.98 10.24
N PRO A 83 14.58 9.55 10.52
CA PRO A 83 13.36 9.06 9.90
C PRO A 83 13.51 9.16 8.37
N VAL A 84 13.33 8.02 7.71
CA VAL A 84 13.30 7.92 6.26
C VAL A 84 11.89 8.27 5.82
N ASP A 85 11.76 9.29 4.98
CA ASP A 85 10.49 9.65 4.35
C ASP A 85 10.63 9.38 2.86
N ALA A 86 9.97 8.32 2.43
CA ALA A 86 9.91 7.93 1.04
C ALA A 86 8.56 8.28 0.39
N SER A 87 7.74 9.15 1.01
CA SER A 87 6.43 9.51 0.47
C SER A 87 6.48 10.08 -0.94
N GLY A 88 7.52 10.86 -1.28
CA GLY A 88 7.74 11.35 -2.65
C GLY A 88 8.00 10.22 -3.66
N LEU A 89 8.73 9.18 -3.25
CA LEU A 89 8.97 7.98 -4.07
C LEU A 89 7.66 7.19 -4.26
N ALA A 90 6.85 7.08 -3.22
CA ALA A 90 5.52 6.47 -3.31
C ALA A 90 4.60 7.25 -4.26
N VAL A 91 4.61 8.60 -4.22
CA VAL A 91 3.85 9.43 -5.16
C VAL A 91 4.31 9.21 -6.59
N ALA A 92 5.63 9.19 -6.83
CA ALA A 92 6.17 8.91 -8.17
C ALA A 92 5.72 7.53 -8.68
N GLY A 93 5.85 6.49 -7.85
CA GLY A 93 5.38 5.15 -8.20
C GLY A 93 3.88 5.09 -8.47
N MET A 94 3.08 5.76 -7.63
CA MET A 94 1.64 5.88 -7.80
C MET A 94 1.26 6.52 -9.12
N ILE A 95 1.92 7.62 -9.50
CA ILE A 95 1.70 8.29 -10.78
C ILE A 95 2.00 7.34 -11.94
N LEU A 96 3.13 6.62 -11.90
CA LEU A 96 3.52 5.71 -12.99
C LEU A 96 2.50 4.58 -13.19
N PHE A 97 2.08 3.88 -12.12
CA PHE A 97 1.14 2.78 -12.30
C PHE A 97 -0.28 3.29 -12.62
N VAL A 98 -0.70 4.45 -12.13
CA VAL A 98 -1.97 5.08 -12.54
C VAL A 98 -1.96 5.42 -14.03
N MET A 99 -0.87 6.01 -14.52
CA MET A 99 -0.69 6.35 -15.94
C MET A 99 -0.82 5.11 -16.83
N SER A 100 -0.33 3.96 -16.37
CA SER A 100 -0.45 2.71 -17.14
C SER A 100 -1.89 2.26 -17.40
N GLY A 101 -2.85 2.63 -16.54
CA GLY A 101 -4.27 2.32 -16.75
C GLY A 101 -4.90 3.09 -17.91
N GLY A 102 -4.34 4.25 -18.26
CA GLY A 102 -4.76 5.07 -19.39
C GLY A 102 -4.13 4.66 -20.73
N LEU A 103 -3.13 3.78 -20.72
CA LEU A 103 -2.48 3.32 -21.95
C LEU A 103 -3.39 2.33 -22.71
N PRO A 104 -3.56 2.49 -24.04
CA PRO A 104 -4.31 1.53 -24.84
C PRO A 104 -3.64 0.17 -24.87
N ASP A 105 -4.41 -0.88 -25.13
CA ASP A 105 -3.94 -2.25 -25.37
C ASP A 105 -3.11 -2.92 -24.26
N VAL A 106 -3.04 -2.32 -23.06
CA VAL A 106 -2.39 -2.95 -21.90
C VAL A 106 -3.28 -4.06 -21.34
N PRO A 107 -2.85 -5.33 -21.31
CA PRO A 107 -3.66 -6.44 -20.81
C PRO A 107 -3.90 -6.35 -19.29
N PRO A 108 -5.16 -6.28 -18.83
CA PRO A 108 -5.47 -6.38 -17.41
C PRO A 108 -5.59 -7.85 -16.99
N VAL A 109 -4.86 -8.24 -15.94
CA VAL A 109 -4.92 -9.57 -15.34
C VAL A 109 -5.52 -9.45 -13.93
N LEU A 110 -6.66 -10.11 -13.74
CA LEU A 110 -7.43 -10.05 -12.50
C LEU A 110 -7.12 -11.25 -11.60
N SER A 111 -6.02 -11.16 -10.85
CA SER A 111 -5.64 -12.15 -9.83
C SER A 111 -6.43 -11.99 -8.53
N ASN A 112 -6.49 -13.04 -7.70
CA ASN A 112 -7.28 -13.04 -6.46
C ASN A 112 -6.81 -12.04 -5.39
N TYR A 113 -5.53 -11.67 -5.39
CA TYR A 113 -4.97 -10.77 -4.38
C TYR A 113 -4.51 -9.43 -4.95
N ILE A 114 -3.60 -9.45 -5.91
CA ILE A 114 -3.01 -8.24 -6.50
C ILE A 114 -3.25 -8.32 -8.01
N PRO A 115 -4.29 -7.64 -8.54
CA PRO A 115 -4.49 -7.57 -9.97
C PRO A 115 -3.42 -6.68 -10.59
N VAL A 116 -3.06 -6.95 -11.84
CA VAL A 116 -1.97 -6.24 -12.52
C VAL A 116 -2.35 -5.80 -13.92
N LEU A 117 -1.68 -4.73 -14.36
CA LEU A 117 -1.60 -4.39 -15.77
C LEU A 117 -0.29 -4.93 -16.29
N ASP A 118 -0.34 -5.83 -17.26
CA ASP A 118 0.84 -6.51 -17.79
C ASP A 118 1.67 -5.54 -18.65
N SER A 119 2.42 -4.67 -17.98
CA SER A 119 3.24 -3.63 -18.59
C SER A 119 4.39 -3.23 -17.66
N GLY A 120 5.55 -2.94 -18.24
CA GLY A 120 6.72 -2.48 -17.48
C GLY A 120 6.43 -1.21 -16.66
N LEU A 121 5.63 -0.29 -17.19
CA LEU A 121 5.28 0.96 -16.51
C LEU A 121 4.49 0.71 -15.21
N PHE A 122 3.53 -0.22 -15.25
CA PHE A 122 2.77 -0.62 -14.07
C PHE A 122 3.67 -1.24 -13.01
N PHE A 123 4.54 -2.18 -13.39
CA PHE A 123 5.43 -2.86 -12.46
C PHE A 123 6.49 -1.94 -11.86
N VAL A 124 7.06 -1.02 -12.64
CA VAL A 124 7.96 0.02 -12.11
C VAL A 124 7.21 0.88 -11.09
N GLY A 125 6.00 1.33 -11.40
CA GLY A 125 5.20 2.14 -10.49
C GLY A 125 4.89 1.42 -9.17
N MET A 126 4.39 0.18 -9.24
CA MET A 126 4.14 -0.67 -8.08
C MET A 126 5.41 -0.92 -7.26
N GLY A 127 6.53 -1.21 -7.93
CA GLY A 127 7.83 -1.44 -7.31
C GLY A 127 8.35 -0.22 -6.53
N LEU A 128 8.19 0.99 -7.06
CA LEU A 128 8.57 2.23 -6.37
C LEU A 128 7.73 2.47 -5.11
N VAL A 129 6.42 2.21 -5.17
CA VAL A 129 5.54 2.28 -3.98
C VAL A 129 5.97 1.25 -2.94
N ALA A 130 6.19 -0.01 -3.35
CA ALA A 130 6.64 -1.08 -2.47
C ALA A 130 7.98 -0.73 -1.80
N LEU A 131 8.94 -0.21 -2.57
CA LEU A 131 10.23 0.22 -2.07
C LEU A 131 10.10 1.37 -1.05
N ALA A 132 9.26 2.36 -1.34
CA ALA A 132 9.01 3.46 -0.41
C ALA A 132 8.42 3.00 0.94
N LEU A 133 7.48 2.07 0.89
CA LEU A 133 6.89 1.45 2.09
C LEU A 133 7.93 0.59 2.82
N ALA A 134 8.72 -0.21 2.10
CA ALA A 134 9.78 -1.03 2.69
C ALA A 134 10.83 -0.16 3.39
N MET A 135 11.27 0.94 2.78
CA MET A 135 12.17 1.92 3.40
C MET A 135 11.58 2.53 4.68
N THR A 136 10.26 2.74 4.72
CA THR A 136 9.56 3.30 5.88
C THR A 136 9.47 2.29 7.03
N PHE A 137 9.14 1.04 6.72
CA PHE A 137 8.98 -0.03 7.71
C PHE A 137 10.31 -0.67 8.12
N ALA A 138 11.35 -0.67 7.29
CA ALA A 138 12.69 -1.18 7.62
C ALA A 138 13.49 -0.23 8.55
N THR A 139 12.80 0.60 9.33
CA THR A 139 13.42 1.43 10.36
C THR A 139 13.44 0.70 11.71
N GLY A 140 14.33 1.09 12.62
CA GLY A 140 14.44 0.50 13.96
C GLY A 140 13.17 0.60 14.83
N ARG A 141 12.09 1.22 14.34
CA ARG A 141 10.79 1.28 15.02
C ARG A 141 10.08 -0.08 15.12
N VAL A 142 10.29 -1.00 14.17
CA VAL A 142 9.67 -2.34 14.21
C VAL A 142 10.12 -3.10 15.46
N GLY A 143 11.43 -3.10 15.73
CA GLY A 143 12.03 -3.79 16.88
C GLY A 143 12.17 -2.94 18.14
N SER A 144 11.72 -1.68 18.15
CA SER A 144 11.94 -0.81 19.30
C SER A 144 11.15 -1.28 20.51
N THR A 145 11.73 -1.25 21.70
CA THR A 145 10.95 -1.35 22.94
C THR A 145 10.42 0.05 23.27
N THR A 146 9.12 0.17 23.57
CA THR A 146 8.57 1.49 23.94
C THR A 146 8.87 1.74 25.41
N HIS A 147 10.04 2.31 25.72
CA HIS A 147 10.25 2.93 27.02
C HIS A 147 9.50 4.27 27.02
N ARG A 148 8.58 4.43 27.96
CA ARG A 148 7.87 5.69 28.21
C ARG A 148 8.87 6.67 28.83
N PRO A 149 9.22 7.81 28.22
CA PRO A 149 9.66 8.96 29.00
C PRO A 149 8.45 9.47 29.78
N ASP A 150 8.64 9.82 31.05
CA ASP A 150 7.59 10.39 31.90
C ASP A 150 7.18 11.78 31.39
N THR A 151 6.32 11.78 30.38
CA THR A 151 5.65 12.98 29.89
C THR A 151 4.20 13.01 30.39
N PRO A 152 3.72 14.18 30.85
CA PRO A 152 2.34 14.33 31.33
C PRO A 152 1.30 14.33 30.20
N VAL A 153 1.73 14.42 28.93
CA VAL A 153 0.84 14.44 27.76
C VAL A 153 0.48 13.01 27.36
N ARG A 154 -0.83 12.76 27.19
CA ARG A 154 -1.35 11.47 26.70
C ARG A 154 -0.82 11.22 25.28
N PRO A 155 -0.14 10.09 25.01
CA PRO A 155 0.41 9.82 23.69
C PRO A 155 -0.70 9.61 22.67
N VAL A 156 -0.50 10.12 21.45
CA VAL A 156 -1.45 9.98 20.31
C VAL A 156 -1.75 8.51 20.01
N LEU A 157 -0.74 7.63 20.14
CA LEU A 157 -0.89 6.19 19.94
C LEU A 157 -0.88 5.43 21.26
N PRO A 158 -1.95 4.69 21.61
CA PRO A 158 -1.95 3.79 22.75
C PRO A 158 -0.97 2.62 22.53
N PRO A 159 -0.52 1.96 23.62
CA PRO A 159 0.39 0.81 23.53
C PRO A 159 -0.07 -0.28 22.57
N SER A 160 -1.36 -0.64 22.60
CA SER A 160 -1.96 -1.65 21.73
C SER A 160 -1.84 -1.31 20.25
N ALA A 161 -2.17 -0.06 19.87
CA ALA A 161 -2.02 0.41 18.48
C ALA A 161 -0.55 0.36 18.02
N ARG A 162 0.41 0.67 18.90
CA ARG A 162 1.83 0.59 18.56
C ARG A 162 2.28 -0.84 18.27
N ILE A 163 1.77 -1.83 19.00
CA ILE A 163 2.06 -3.25 18.75
C ILE A 163 1.51 -3.66 17.39
N GLY A 164 0.24 -3.34 17.11
CA GLY A 164 -0.40 -3.65 15.82
C GLY A 164 0.31 -3.00 14.63
N LEU A 165 0.73 -1.73 14.74
CA LEU A 165 1.48 -1.04 13.69
C LEU A 165 2.89 -1.62 13.46
N LYS A 166 3.56 -2.08 14.53
CA LYS A 166 4.85 -2.78 14.40
C LYS A 166 4.70 -4.12 13.71
N PHE A 167 3.68 -4.88 14.09
CA PHE A 167 3.33 -6.12 13.43
C PHE A 167 3.02 -5.88 11.95
N ALA A 168 2.21 -4.87 11.63
CA ALA A 168 1.89 -4.50 10.24
C ALA A 168 3.15 -4.17 9.43
N GLY A 169 4.06 -3.37 9.99
CA GLY A 169 5.35 -3.06 9.36
C GLY A 169 6.22 -4.31 9.14
N ALA A 170 6.33 -5.20 10.14
CA ALA A 170 7.07 -6.45 10.00
C ALA A 170 6.45 -7.40 8.96
N ALA A 171 5.12 -7.56 9.00
CA ALA A 171 4.38 -8.37 8.06
C ALA A 171 4.49 -7.84 6.62
N PHE A 172 4.56 -6.52 6.43
CA PHE A 172 4.82 -5.94 5.10
C PHE A 172 6.23 -6.29 4.59
N LEU A 173 7.25 -6.27 5.45
CA LEU A 173 8.59 -6.71 5.06
C LEU A 173 8.61 -8.21 4.69
N ILE A 174 7.81 -9.03 5.38
CA ILE A 174 7.60 -10.44 5.01
C ILE A 174 6.89 -10.54 3.66
N THR A 175 5.85 -9.73 3.39
CA THR A 175 5.20 -9.65 2.07
C THR A 175 6.24 -9.39 0.96
N CYS A 176 7.14 -8.43 1.15
CA CYS A 176 8.21 -8.14 0.19
C CYS A 176 9.15 -9.35 0.03
N LEU A 177 9.57 -9.99 1.11
CA LEU A 177 10.43 -11.17 1.07
C LEU A 177 9.75 -12.34 0.35
N THR A 178 8.50 -12.63 0.66
CA THR A 178 7.70 -13.67 0.00
C THR A 178 7.59 -13.39 -1.50
N LEU A 179 7.32 -12.15 -1.90
CA LEU A 179 7.27 -11.77 -3.32
C LEU A 179 8.62 -12.02 -4.02
N LEU A 180 9.73 -11.60 -3.41
CA LEU A 180 11.07 -11.80 -3.98
C LEU A 180 11.44 -13.28 -4.09
N ILE A 181 11.09 -14.09 -3.10
CA ILE A 181 11.29 -15.54 -3.13
C ILE A 181 10.48 -16.16 -4.27
N THR A 182 9.20 -15.82 -4.40
CA THR A 182 8.36 -16.36 -5.47
C THR A 182 8.85 -15.91 -6.84
N LEU A 183 9.21 -14.63 -6.99
CA LEU A 183 9.76 -14.09 -8.24
C LEU A 183 11.04 -14.82 -8.68
N TRP A 184 11.88 -15.22 -7.73
CA TRP A 184 13.11 -15.97 -8.03
C TRP A 184 12.84 -17.44 -8.38
N ARG A 185 11.70 -18.00 -7.95
CA ARG A 185 11.38 -19.44 -8.08
C ARG A 185 10.39 -19.75 -9.19
N ILE A 186 9.57 -18.79 -9.60
CA ILE A 186 8.48 -19.01 -10.54
C ILE A 186 9.02 -19.28 -11.97
N PRO A 187 8.52 -20.30 -12.68
CA PRO A 187 8.85 -20.49 -14.09
C PRO A 187 8.34 -19.31 -14.94
N PRO A 188 9.17 -18.73 -15.83
CA PRO A 188 8.81 -17.54 -16.60
C PRO A 188 7.86 -17.84 -17.78
N ASP A 189 7.68 -19.10 -18.15
CA ASP A 189 6.93 -19.58 -19.31
C ASP A 189 5.46 -19.92 -19.01
N LEU A 190 4.97 -19.58 -17.82
CA LEU A 190 3.57 -19.74 -17.45
C LEU A 190 2.68 -18.74 -18.19
N HIS A 191 1.45 -19.16 -18.51
CA HIS A 191 0.43 -18.23 -19.02
C HIS A 191 0.19 -17.10 -18.00
N PRO A 192 0.01 -15.82 -18.44
CA PRO A 192 -0.02 -14.66 -17.54
C PRO A 192 -0.96 -14.77 -16.34
N ASP A 193 -2.16 -15.32 -16.53
CA ASP A 193 -3.12 -15.52 -15.44
C ASP A 193 -2.56 -16.41 -14.31
N TYR A 194 -1.92 -17.53 -14.67
CA TYR A 194 -1.31 -18.43 -13.69
C TYR A 194 0.01 -17.88 -13.14
N TYR A 195 0.77 -17.18 -13.99
CA TYR A 195 2.02 -16.53 -13.59
C TYR A 195 1.75 -15.51 -12.47
N TYR A 196 0.84 -14.55 -12.71
CA TYR A 196 0.55 -13.50 -11.76
C TYR A 196 -0.22 -13.98 -10.53
N GLU A 197 -1.14 -14.94 -10.68
CA GLU A 197 -1.77 -15.59 -9.54
C GLU A 197 -0.71 -16.21 -8.63
N THR A 198 0.18 -17.04 -9.17
CA THR A 198 1.24 -17.71 -8.39
C THR A 198 2.22 -16.70 -7.78
N LEU A 199 2.64 -15.70 -8.56
CA LEU A 199 3.59 -14.67 -8.11
C LEU A 199 3.08 -13.91 -6.89
N PHE A 200 1.80 -13.50 -6.91
CA PHE A 200 1.24 -12.63 -5.89
C PHE A 200 0.45 -13.35 -4.80
N TRP A 201 0.12 -14.64 -4.94
CA TRP A 201 -0.73 -15.35 -3.96
C TRP A 201 -0.17 -15.26 -2.53
N GLY A 202 1.08 -15.68 -2.33
CA GLY A 202 1.69 -15.69 -0.99
C GLY A 202 1.90 -14.29 -0.42
N ALA A 203 2.45 -13.39 -1.24
CA ALA A 203 2.71 -11.99 -0.84
C ALA A 203 1.40 -11.25 -0.51
N GLY A 204 0.38 -11.43 -1.36
CA GLY A 204 -0.95 -10.88 -1.21
C GLY A 204 -1.70 -11.44 -0.01
N HIS A 205 -1.53 -12.72 0.31
CA HIS A 205 -2.09 -13.33 1.51
C HIS A 205 -1.52 -12.69 2.79
N VAL A 206 -0.19 -12.55 2.87
CA VAL A 206 0.47 -11.86 3.98
C VAL A 206 0.02 -10.40 4.07
N LEU A 207 -0.18 -9.74 2.92
CA LEU A 207 -0.62 -8.35 2.86
C LEU A 207 -2.00 -8.13 3.50
N GLN A 208 -2.90 -9.12 3.48
CA GLN A 208 -4.18 -9.01 4.18
C GLN A 208 -4.01 -8.92 5.70
N PHE A 209 -3.04 -9.61 6.28
CA PHE A 209 -2.72 -9.48 7.70
C PHE A 209 -2.18 -8.08 8.04
N VAL A 210 -1.42 -7.46 7.13
CA VAL A 210 -0.97 -6.06 7.26
C VAL A 210 -2.19 -5.13 7.35
N ASN A 211 -3.14 -5.28 6.43
CA ASN A 211 -4.37 -4.47 6.38
C ASN A 211 -5.21 -4.62 7.65
N VAL A 212 -5.44 -5.86 8.10
CA VAL A 212 -6.21 -6.14 9.32
C VAL A 212 -5.51 -5.59 10.56
N ALA A 213 -4.20 -5.77 10.69
CA ALA A 213 -3.43 -5.22 11.80
C ALA A 213 -3.47 -3.68 11.83
N GLY A 214 -3.39 -3.04 10.66
CA GLY A 214 -3.57 -1.60 10.52
C GLY A 214 -4.96 -1.13 10.99
N MET A 215 -6.02 -1.80 10.53
CA MET A 215 -7.40 -1.50 10.92
C MET A 215 -7.61 -1.65 12.44
N ILE A 216 -7.18 -2.76 13.03
CA ILE A 216 -7.26 -2.99 14.48
C ILE A 216 -6.48 -1.92 15.24
N SER A 217 -5.33 -1.50 14.73
CA SER A 217 -4.54 -0.43 15.35
C SER A 217 -5.31 0.90 15.39
N VAL A 218 -6.02 1.25 14.32
CA VAL A 218 -6.90 2.43 14.28
C VAL A 218 -8.04 2.28 15.29
N TRP A 219 -8.68 1.11 15.38
CA TRP A 219 -9.72 0.88 16.37
C TRP A 219 -9.21 1.01 17.81
N CYS A 220 -7.99 0.53 18.11
CA CYS A 220 -7.34 0.76 19.39
C CYS A 220 -7.13 2.25 19.67
N VAL A 221 -6.77 3.06 18.67
CA VAL A 221 -6.67 4.53 18.82
C VAL A 221 -8.03 5.13 19.17
N LEU A 222 -9.08 4.78 18.43
CA LEU A 222 -10.43 5.30 18.66
C LEU A 222 -10.97 4.91 20.03
N ALA A 223 -10.86 3.63 20.41
CA ALA A 223 -11.30 3.12 21.70
C ALA A 223 -10.53 3.74 22.86
N TYR A 224 -9.28 4.16 22.64
CA TYR A 224 -8.50 4.88 23.65
C TYR A 224 -8.93 6.34 23.82
N GLN A 225 -9.59 6.93 22.84
CA GLN A 225 -10.07 8.33 22.91
C GLN A 225 -11.44 8.46 23.57
N LEU A 226 -12.23 7.37 23.59
CA LEU A 226 -13.46 7.24 24.36
C LEU A 226 -13.16 7.14 25.87
#